data_AF-A0A257GDY3-F1
#
_entry.id   AF-A0A257GDY3-F1
#
_cell.length_a   1.000
_cell.length_b   1.000
_cell.length_c   1.000
_cell.angle_alpha   90.00
_cell.angle_beta   90.00
_cell.angle_gamma   90.00
#
_symmetry.space_group_name_H-M   'P 1'
#
loop_
_entity.id
_entity.type
_entity.pdbx_description
1 polymer ?
#
loop_
_entity_poly.entity_id
_entity_poly.type
_entity_poly.pdbx_seq_one_letter_code
_entity_poly.pdbx_strand_id
1 'polypeptide(L)'
;MSITVLTLLKRRADMTKSDFIAYYETHHRRIGEKVLGPWAIRYERKHLHPLDGADMDFDADVVMEIEFPDEAAMAECFAAMADADTRRLITEDEERLFDRSRIRTFRVERHVSDMPQKS
;
A
#
# COMPACT_ATOMS: atom_id res chain seq x y z
N MET A 1 -16.04 -12.78 6.87
CA MET A 1 -14.63 -12.81 7.28
C MET A 1 -13.97 -11.62 6.61
N SER A 2 -13.09 -10.90 7.31
CA SER A 2 -12.40 -9.77 6.70
C SER A 2 -11.43 -10.24 5.62
N ILE A 3 -11.22 -9.38 4.62
CA ILE A 3 -10.30 -9.62 3.53
C ILE A 3 -9.11 -8.68 3.70
N THR A 4 -7.91 -9.23 3.75
CA THR A 4 -6.68 -8.44 3.73
C THR A 4 -6.09 -8.46 2.32
N VAL A 5 -5.88 -7.27 1.78
CA VAL A 5 -5.13 -7.03 0.56
C VAL A 5 -3.79 -6.42 0.93
N LEU A 6 -2.71 -6.95 0.39
CA LEU A 6 -1.35 -6.45 0.57
C LEU A 6 -0.80 -5.99 -0.78
N THR A 7 -0.26 -4.78 -0.83
CA THR A 7 0.40 -4.24 -2.01
C THR A 7 1.86 -3.90 -1.71
N LEU A 8 2.75 -4.39 -2.56
CA LEU A 8 4.15 -3.99 -2.59
C LEU A 8 4.30 -2.79 -3.52
N LEU A 9 4.87 -1.71 -3.02
CA LEU A 9 5.09 -0.47 -3.75
C LEU A 9 6.58 -0.13 -3.75
N LYS A 10 7.14 0.14 -4.93
CA LYS A 10 8.54 0.54 -5.10
C LYS A 10 8.61 2.03 -5.43
N ARG A 11 9.46 2.79 -4.74
CA ARG A 11 9.71 4.21 -5.08
C ARG A 11 10.40 4.32 -6.43
N ARG A 12 10.15 5.41 -7.14
CA ARG A 12 10.92 5.74 -8.36
C ARG A 12 12.42 5.83 -8.05
N ALA A 13 13.25 5.40 -9.01
CA ALA A 13 14.70 5.30 -8.84
C ALA A 13 15.39 6.66 -8.60
N ASP A 14 14.76 7.77 -9.01
CA ASP A 14 15.28 9.13 -8.85
C ASP A 14 14.86 9.80 -7.54
N MET A 15 14.17 9.08 -6.63
CA MET A 15 13.76 9.61 -5.33
C MET A 15 14.63 9.06 -4.20
N THR A 16 15.02 9.93 -3.27
CA THR A 16 15.57 9.48 -1.97
C THR A 16 14.46 8.85 -1.13
N LYS A 17 14.83 8.02 -0.14
CA LYS A 17 13.85 7.35 0.72
C LYS A 17 13.07 8.38 1.54
N SER A 18 13.74 9.42 2.03
CA SER A 18 13.11 10.50 2.79
C SER A 18 12.13 11.30 1.95
N ASP A 19 12.49 11.67 0.71
CA ASP A 19 11.60 12.44 -0.17
C ASP A 19 10.38 11.61 -0.57
N PHE A 20 10.60 10.32 -0.82
CA PHE A 20 9.52 9.36 -1.08
C PHE A 20 8.54 9.28 0.10
N ILE A 21 9.02 9.06 1.32
CA ILE A 21 8.16 8.99 2.51
C ILE A 21 7.41 10.30 2.71
N ALA A 22 8.12 11.44 2.58
CA ALA A 22 7.53 12.76 2.74
C ALA A 22 6.39 12.99 1.73
N TYR A 23 6.61 12.72 0.44
CA TYR A 23 5.57 12.84 -0.58
C TYR A 23 4.42 11.86 -0.30
N TYR A 24 4.72 10.59 0.00
CA TYR A 24 3.72 9.57 0.27
C TYR A 24 2.75 10.01 1.37
N GLU A 25 3.27 10.38 2.54
CA GLU A 25 2.44 10.66 3.72
C GLU A 25 1.70 12.01 3.64
N THR A 26 2.22 12.95 2.85
CA THR A 26 1.61 14.29 2.68
C THR A 26 0.63 14.37 1.51
N HIS A 27 0.78 13.53 0.48
CA HIS A 27 -0.02 13.56 -0.75
C HIS A 27 -0.73 12.22 -1.02
N HIS A 28 0.02 11.17 -1.38
CA HIS A 28 -0.55 9.89 -1.84
C HIS A 28 -1.50 9.26 -0.82
N ARG A 29 -1.13 9.29 0.47
CA ARG A 29 -1.95 8.82 1.59
C ARG A 29 -3.38 9.37 1.55
N ARG A 30 -3.55 10.66 1.24
CA ARG A 30 -4.86 11.34 1.23
C ARG A 30 -5.75 10.86 0.08
N ILE A 31 -5.15 10.51 -1.06
CA ILE A 31 -5.87 9.87 -2.16
C ILE A 31 -6.35 8.49 -1.71
N GLY A 32 -5.46 7.70 -1.09
CA GLY A 32 -5.84 6.41 -0.50
C GLY A 32 -6.98 6.54 0.53
N GLU A 33 -6.91 7.48 1.45
CA GLU A 33 -7.98 7.74 2.43
C GLU A 33 -9.32 8.07 1.76
N LYS A 34 -9.30 8.93 0.73
CA LYS A 34 -10.50 9.33 0.00
C LYS A 34 -11.11 8.16 -0.78
N VAL A 35 -10.26 7.37 -1.45
CA VAL A 35 -10.67 6.30 -2.35
C VAL A 35 -11.11 5.05 -1.59
N LEU A 36 -10.39 4.68 -0.53
CA LEU A 36 -10.64 3.46 0.23
C LEU A 36 -11.65 3.66 1.37
N GLY A 37 -11.77 4.90 1.88
CA GLY A 37 -12.54 5.23 3.09
C GLY A 37 -13.99 4.74 3.12
N PRO A 38 -14.75 4.70 2.00
CA PRO A 38 -16.11 4.19 2.02
C PRO A 38 -16.22 2.67 2.28
N TRP A 39 -15.14 1.89 2.09
CA TRP A 39 -15.19 0.42 2.12
C TRP A 39 -14.19 -0.23 3.09
N ALA A 40 -13.00 0.35 3.25
CA ALA A 40 -11.93 -0.23 4.05
C ALA A 40 -12.14 0.04 5.55
N ILE A 41 -11.82 -0.95 6.39
CA ILE A 41 -11.83 -0.85 7.86
C ILE A 41 -10.42 -0.63 8.44
N ARG A 42 -9.36 -0.89 7.67
CA ARG A 42 -7.97 -0.60 8.03
C ARG A 42 -7.15 -0.24 6.79
N TYR A 43 -6.27 0.74 6.92
CA TYR A 43 -5.35 1.16 5.87
C TYR A 43 -3.97 1.51 6.46
N GLU A 44 -3.01 0.60 6.30
CA GLU A 44 -1.65 0.70 6.85
C GLU A 44 -0.59 0.82 5.76
N ARG A 45 0.46 1.59 6.06
CA ARG A 45 1.58 1.88 5.15
C ARG A 45 2.88 1.59 5.91
N LYS A 46 3.51 0.46 5.64
CA LYS A 46 4.71 0.01 6.35
C LYS A 46 5.92 0.35 5.49
N HIS A 47 6.57 1.47 5.78
CA HIS A 47 7.80 1.87 5.10
C HIS A 47 8.93 0.93 5.50
N LEU A 48 9.55 0.30 4.51
CA LEU A 48 10.60 -0.70 4.72
C LEU A 48 11.94 0.00 4.93
N HIS A 49 12.60 -0.33 6.04
CA HIS A 49 13.94 0.11 6.40
C HIS A 49 14.82 -1.12 6.63
N PRO A 50 15.93 -1.26 5.89
CA PRO A 50 16.89 -2.35 6.08
C PRO A 50 17.47 -2.33 7.50
N LEU A 51 17.62 -3.50 8.12
CA LEU A 51 18.15 -3.61 9.49
C LEU A 51 19.64 -3.26 9.58
N ASP A 52 20.39 -3.46 8.50
CA ASP A 52 21.80 -3.06 8.37
C ASP A 52 21.96 -1.56 8.04
N GLY A 53 20.86 -0.84 7.82
CA GLY A 53 20.84 0.57 7.45
C GLY A 53 21.31 0.87 6.03
N ALA A 54 21.63 -0.15 5.22
CA ALA A 54 22.12 0.04 3.85
C ALA A 54 20.94 0.27 2.90
N ASP A 55 20.74 1.51 2.45
CA ASP A 55 19.71 1.83 1.46
C ASP A 55 20.13 1.34 0.07
N MET A 56 19.82 0.08 -0.22
CA MET A 56 20.04 -0.58 -1.51
C MET A 56 18.75 -0.65 -2.34
N ASP A 57 18.86 -1.00 -3.61
CA ASP A 57 17.69 -1.23 -4.46
C ASP A 57 17.05 -2.59 -4.13
N PHE A 58 16.03 -2.57 -3.26
CA PHE A 58 15.21 -3.74 -2.91
C PHE A 58 13.96 -3.86 -3.79
N ASP A 59 13.18 -4.92 -3.57
CA ASP A 59 11.96 -5.18 -4.33
C ASP A 59 10.79 -4.25 -4.01
N ALA A 60 10.76 -3.71 -2.80
CA ALA A 60 9.72 -2.79 -2.37
C ALA A 60 10.27 -1.77 -1.37
N ASP A 61 9.62 -0.61 -1.33
CA ASP A 61 9.86 0.43 -0.35
C ASP A 61 8.75 0.51 0.69
N VAL A 62 7.54 0.04 0.35
CA VAL A 62 6.37 0.03 1.23
C VAL A 62 5.62 -1.28 1.08
N VAL A 63 5.21 -1.84 2.22
CA VAL A 63 4.16 -2.86 2.30
C VAL A 63 2.89 -2.17 2.76
N MET A 64 1.97 -1.97 1.84
CA MET A 64 0.66 -1.39 2.12
C MET A 64 -0.33 -2.51 2.41
N GLU A 65 -1.14 -2.37 3.46
CA GLU A 65 -2.22 -3.30 3.76
C GLU A 65 -3.56 -2.57 3.86
N ILE A 66 -4.57 -3.16 3.24
CA ILE A 66 -5.96 -2.73 3.33
C ILE A 66 -6.77 -3.90 3.87
N GLU A 67 -7.59 -3.63 4.88
CA GLU A 67 -8.54 -4.61 5.37
C GLU A 67 -9.95 -4.16 5.00
N PHE A 68 -10.71 -5.08 4.41
CA PHE A 68 -12.12 -4.91 4.07
C PHE A 68 -12.97 -5.82 4.97
N PRO A 69 -14.22 -5.43 5.29
CA PRO A 69 -15.09 -6.24 6.15
C PRO A 69 -15.48 -7.57 5.50
N ASP A 70 -15.58 -7.61 4.17
CA ASP A 70 -15.90 -8.78 3.36
C ASP A 70 -15.50 -8.61 1.88
N GLU A 71 -15.79 -9.64 1.07
CA GLU A 71 -15.50 -9.69 -0.37
C GLU A 71 -16.30 -8.64 -1.16
N ALA A 72 -17.53 -8.35 -0.76
CA ALA A 72 -18.41 -7.43 -1.48
C ALA A 72 -17.87 -6.00 -1.37
N ALA A 73 -17.51 -5.56 -0.15
CA ALA A 73 -16.89 -4.27 0.07
C ALA A 73 -15.56 -4.11 -0.69
N MET A 74 -14.73 -5.16 -0.74
CA MET A 74 -13.50 -5.16 -1.54
C MET A 74 -13.79 -5.01 -3.04
N ALA A 75 -14.75 -5.77 -3.56
CA ALA A 75 -15.11 -5.73 -4.98
C ALA A 75 -15.69 -4.37 -5.39
N GLU A 76 -16.59 -3.80 -4.57
CA GLU A 76 -17.14 -2.46 -4.79
C GLU A 76 -16.05 -1.39 -4.76
N CYS A 77 -15.11 -1.48 -3.81
CA CYS A 77 -13.95 -0.58 -3.75
C CYS A 77 -13.12 -0.63 -5.03
N PHE A 78 -12.77 -1.83 -5.51
CA PHE A 78 -12.00 -1.96 -6.76
C PHE A 78 -12.79 -1.48 -7.99
N ALA A 79 -14.10 -1.68 -8.03
CA ALA A 79 -14.94 -1.14 -9.08
C ALA A 79 -14.95 0.41 -9.06
N ALA A 80 -15.06 1.02 -7.88
CA ALA A 80 -14.99 2.47 -7.72
C ALA A 80 -13.60 3.04 -8.08
N MET A 81 -12.53 2.31 -7.79
CA MET A 81 -11.17 2.67 -8.22
C MET A 81 -10.99 2.62 -9.74
N ALA A 82 -11.74 1.75 -10.43
CA ALA A 82 -11.69 1.60 -11.88
C ALA A 82 -12.46 2.69 -12.64
N ASP A 83 -13.28 3.49 -11.95
CA ASP A 83 -13.92 4.68 -12.51
C ASP A 83 -12.87 5.61 -13.16
N ALA A 84 -13.23 6.23 -14.28
CA ALA A 84 -12.27 6.93 -15.13
C ALA A 84 -11.56 8.09 -14.41
N ASP A 85 -12.29 8.88 -13.63
CA ASP A 85 -11.72 10.03 -12.93
C ASP A 85 -10.89 9.60 -11.73
N THR A 86 -11.37 8.60 -10.97
CA THR A 86 -10.63 8.04 -9.83
C THR A 86 -9.34 7.37 -10.30
N ARG A 87 -9.41 6.54 -11.35
CA ARG A 87 -8.26 5.87 -11.94
C ARG A 87 -7.23 6.86 -12.48
N ARG A 88 -7.68 7.96 -13.10
CA ARG A 88 -6.79 9.02 -13.58
C ARG A 88 -6.08 9.71 -12.42
N LEU A 89 -6.81 10.10 -11.38
CA LEU A 89 -6.23 10.72 -10.18
C LEU A 89 -5.17 9.83 -9.53
N ILE A 90 -5.45 8.53 -9.38
CA ILE A 90 -4.50 7.56 -8.82
C ILE A 90 -3.29 7.44 -9.75
N THR A 91 -3.52 7.25 -11.05
CA THR A 91 -2.45 7.06 -12.04
C THR A 91 -1.48 8.25 -12.08
N GLU A 92 -2.00 9.47 -12.14
CA GLU A 92 -1.18 10.69 -12.20
C GLU A 92 -0.33 10.89 -10.93
N ASP A 93 -0.84 10.47 -9.76
CA ASP A 93 -0.09 10.54 -8.51
C ASP A 93 0.94 9.41 -8.39
N GLU A 94 0.56 8.18 -8.75
CA GLU A 94 1.48 7.04 -8.75
C GLU A 94 2.66 7.25 -9.71
N GLU A 95 2.45 7.88 -10.86
CA GLU A 95 3.53 8.22 -11.81
C GLU A 95 4.57 9.18 -11.22
N ARG A 96 4.20 9.97 -10.21
CA ARG A 96 5.14 10.87 -9.53
C ARG A 96 5.95 10.17 -8.45
N LEU A 97 5.46 9.05 -7.93
CA LEU A 97 5.95 8.45 -6.69
C LEU A 97 6.53 7.03 -6.85
N PHE A 98 5.92 6.19 -7.69
CA PHE A 98 6.25 4.76 -7.78
C PHE A 98 6.85 4.34 -9.12
N ASP A 99 7.69 3.31 -9.06
CA ASP A 99 7.92 2.44 -10.21
C ASP A 99 6.71 1.51 -10.36
N ARG A 100 5.76 1.93 -11.21
CA ARG A 100 4.49 1.23 -11.43
C ARG A 100 4.67 -0.17 -12.02
N SER A 101 5.79 -0.45 -12.70
CA SER A 101 6.06 -1.77 -13.27
C SER A 101 6.31 -2.84 -12.18
N ARG A 102 6.64 -2.40 -10.96
CA ARG A 102 6.94 -3.25 -9.80
C ARG A 102 5.80 -3.35 -8.79
N ILE A 103 4.67 -2.66 -9.01
CA ILE A 103 3.51 -2.78 -8.13
C ILE A 103 2.96 -4.21 -8.20
N ARG A 104 2.78 -4.83 -7.05
CA ARG A 104 2.18 -6.18 -6.93
C ARG A 104 1.16 -6.17 -5.80
N THR A 105 -0.04 -6.69 -6.08
CA THR A 105 -1.15 -6.76 -5.12
C THR A 105 -1.55 -8.21 -4.89
N PHE A 106 -1.77 -8.57 -3.63
CA PHE A 106 -2.02 -9.93 -3.18
C PHE A 106 -3.21 -9.95 -2.23
N ARG A 107 -4.01 -11.02 -2.31
CA ARG A 107 -4.88 -11.42 -1.19
C ARG A 107 -4.02 -12.17 -0.18
N VAL A 108 -4.21 -11.88 1.11
CA VAL A 108 -3.44 -12.50 2.18
C VAL A 108 -4.26 -13.59 2.88
N GLU A 109 -3.69 -14.78 2.98
CA GLU A 109 -4.14 -15.83 3.88
C GLU A 109 -3.29 -15.79 5.15
N ARG A 110 -3.91 -15.58 6.31
CA ARG A 110 -3.20 -15.41 7.58
C ARG A 110 -3.13 -16.71 8.35
N HIS A 111 -1.91 -17.13 8.67
CA HIS A 111 -1.63 -18.19 9.64
C HIS A 111 -0.83 -17.57 10.79
N VAL A 112 -1.21 -17.87 12.03
CA VAL A 112 -0.55 -17.34 13.24
C VAL A 112 0.01 -18.50 14.07
N SER A 113 1.12 -18.25 14.76
CA SER A 113 1.73 -19.20 15.69
C SER A 113 1.74 -18.60 17.09
N ASP A 114 1.61 -19.46 18.10
CA ASP A 114 1.80 -19.05 19.49
C ASP A 114 3.29 -18.88 19.78
N MET A 115 3.73 -17.63 19.96
CA MET A 115 5.13 -17.29 20.21
C MET A 115 5.40 -17.20 21.73
N PRO A 116 6.24 -18.07 22.31
CA PRO A 116 6.55 -18.02 23.73
C PRO A 116 7.32 -16.72 24.06
N GLN A 117 6.86 -16.01 25.09
CA GLN A 117 7.53 -14.80 25.57
C GLN A 117 8.66 -15.18 26.54
N LYS A 118 9.79 -14.46 26.48
CA LYS A 118 10.81 -14.52 27.54
C LYS A 118 10.32 -13.69 28.72
N SER A 119 10.29 -14.31 29.90
CA SER A 119 10.03 -13.65 31.18
C SER A 119 11.09 -12.61 31.52
#